data_AF-A0A7S7NPL8-F1
#
_entry.id   AF-A0A7S7NPL8-F1
#
_cell.length_a   1.000
_cell.length_b   1.000
_cell.length_c   1.000
_cell.angle_alpha   90.00
_cell.angle_beta   90.00
_cell.angle_gamma   90.00
#
_symmetry.space_group_name_H-M   'P 1'
#
loop_
_entity.id
_entity.type
_entity.pdbx_description
1 polymer ?
#
loop_
_entity_poly.entity_id
_entity_poly.type
_entity_poly.pdbx_seq_one_letter_code
_entity_poly.pdbx_strand_id
1 'polypeptide(L)'
;MLPLLALLLLASDPVVHGGGAVLRSACSTDADTVARLAEGTAVQVRFSISGDAGTCYKVTSAWQAGYVLASELEGLESYRAGLRNASELELPKMLRAETARLKEEAGERPGANEVLALIESNQPRLALRKMESALQRDGRKDPLTLALAGLAAYRSDEPRLALEYWTESQALAPNASVDALMSKARAELAGDTSRNKLRGYRFVLRYNSDEIAESTAAEVLSAANDEYARLDAALGCELKEQIPLVLQNQQAYRATTGAEEWSGGQFDGRIRVVLFRQAFQREARQAVTHELVHACLTARGRFPHWFHEGMAMRWSGERPAAADVASVEGLRTPPALGASPDQARIFYTWSWVAVDRMYRRMGEQGVRDALRNPASVTASMGN
;
A
#
# COMPACT_ATOMS: atom_id res chain seq x y z
N MET A 1 -28.39 -11.42 -30.04
CA MET A 1 -27.83 -10.45 -29.09
C MET A 1 -26.52 -11.03 -28.57
N LEU A 2 -25.38 -10.54 -29.08
CA LEU A 2 -24.05 -10.96 -28.63
C LEU A 2 -23.79 -10.45 -27.21
N PRO A 3 -23.08 -11.21 -26.35
CA PRO A 3 -22.67 -10.72 -25.06
C PRO A 3 -21.56 -9.67 -25.24
N LEU A 4 -21.75 -8.52 -24.62
CA LEU A 4 -20.78 -7.43 -24.57
C LEU A 4 -19.60 -7.91 -23.71
N LEU A 5 -18.54 -8.39 -24.38
CA LEU A 5 -17.25 -8.67 -23.76
C LEU A 5 -16.70 -7.33 -23.24
N ALA A 6 -16.72 -7.12 -21.93
CA ALA A 6 -16.00 -6.02 -21.32
C ALA A 6 -14.50 -6.28 -21.55
N LEU A 7 -13.93 -5.64 -22.58
CA LEU A 7 -12.50 -5.58 -22.79
C LEU A 7 -11.90 -4.87 -21.57
N LEU A 8 -11.36 -5.62 -20.63
CA LEU A 8 -10.32 -5.12 -19.74
C LEU A 8 -9.19 -4.64 -20.65
N LEU A 9 -9.07 -3.32 -20.82
CA LEU A 9 -7.91 -2.67 -21.41
C LEU A 9 -6.73 -2.97 -20.46
N LEU A 10 -6.08 -4.11 -20.67
CA LEU A 10 -4.75 -4.36 -20.12
C LEU A 10 -3.89 -3.19 -20.59
N ALA A 11 -3.33 -2.43 -19.65
CA ALA A 11 -2.37 -1.39 -19.98
C ALA A 11 -1.26 -2.04 -20.82
N SER A 12 -1.18 -1.68 -22.09
CA SER A 12 -0.16 -2.19 -22.99
C SER A 12 1.20 -1.69 -22.52
N ASP A 13 2.15 -2.61 -22.33
CA ASP A 13 3.52 -2.28 -21.95
C ASP A 13 4.11 -1.24 -22.92
N PRO A 14 4.83 -0.22 -22.43
CA PRO A 14 5.53 0.73 -23.30
C PRO A 14 6.46 0.02 -24.27
N VAL A 15 6.57 0.58 -25.47
CA VAL A 15 7.43 0.05 -26.54
C VAL A 15 8.48 1.08 -26.91
N VAL A 16 9.63 0.61 -27.38
CA VAL A 16 10.70 1.49 -27.86
C VAL A 16 10.24 2.27 -29.09
N HIS A 17 10.36 3.59 -29.02
CA HIS A 17 9.94 4.54 -30.05
C HIS A 17 10.96 4.63 -31.21
N GLY A 18 10.53 5.26 -32.32
CA GLY A 18 11.22 5.30 -33.61
C GLY A 18 12.72 5.62 -33.52
N GLY A 19 13.55 4.73 -34.08
CA GLY A 19 15.02 4.83 -34.06
C GLY A 19 15.75 3.98 -33.00
N GLY A 20 15.00 3.30 -32.12
CA GLY A 20 15.56 2.44 -31.08
C GLY A 20 15.89 3.19 -29.78
N ALA A 21 16.19 2.45 -28.72
CA ALA A 21 16.52 2.99 -27.41
C ALA A 21 17.89 2.53 -26.93
N VAL A 22 18.62 3.42 -26.25
CA VAL A 22 19.84 3.02 -25.54
C VAL A 22 19.46 2.61 -24.12
N LEU A 23 19.75 1.36 -23.77
CA LEU A 23 19.61 0.86 -22.41
C LEU A 23 20.86 1.26 -21.63
N ARG A 24 20.73 2.20 -20.67
CA ARG A 24 21.85 2.82 -19.95
C ARG A 24 22.02 2.25 -18.54
N SER A 25 23.23 2.33 -17.99
CA SER A 25 23.52 1.87 -16.62
C SER A 25 22.92 2.80 -15.56
N ALA A 26 22.75 4.09 -15.88
CA ALA A 26 22.13 5.12 -15.05
C ALA A 26 21.21 6.04 -15.88
N CYS A 27 20.40 6.86 -15.19
CA CYS A 27 19.54 7.87 -15.82
C CYS A 27 20.33 9.14 -16.19
N SER A 28 21.20 9.03 -17.20
CA SER A 28 21.97 10.14 -17.77
C SER A 28 22.31 9.82 -19.21
N THR A 29 22.44 10.83 -20.08
CA THR A 29 22.88 10.64 -21.47
C THR A 29 24.30 10.11 -21.59
N ASP A 30 25.13 10.37 -20.58
CA ASP A 30 26.55 10.03 -20.57
C ASP A 30 26.84 8.70 -19.86
N ALA A 31 25.81 8.02 -19.38
CA ALA A 31 25.94 6.74 -18.70
C ALA A 31 26.31 5.60 -19.67
N ASP A 32 27.04 4.60 -19.16
CA ASP A 32 27.47 3.45 -19.95
C ASP A 32 26.29 2.74 -20.62
N THR A 33 26.49 2.35 -21.88
CA THR A 33 25.52 1.57 -22.64
C THR A 33 25.55 0.12 -22.20
N VAL A 34 24.46 -0.35 -21.59
CA VAL A 34 24.22 -1.75 -21.25
C VAL A 34 23.81 -2.55 -22.49
N ALA A 35 22.92 -1.98 -23.30
CA ALA A 35 22.43 -2.58 -24.55
C ALA A 35 21.79 -1.53 -25.48
N ARG A 36 21.46 -1.93 -26.70
CA ARG A 36 20.59 -1.16 -27.61
C ARG A 36 19.35 -1.98 -27.90
N LEU A 37 18.18 -1.39 -27.70
CA LEU A 37 16.89 -1.99 -27.95
C LEU A 37 16.38 -1.53 -29.31
N ALA A 38 15.91 -2.47 -30.13
CA ALA A 38 15.33 -2.17 -31.44
C ALA A 38 13.97 -1.47 -31.28
N GLU A 39 13.59 -0.69 -32.29
CA GLU A 39 12.24 -0.13 -32.40
C GLU A 39 11.16 -1.22 -32.24
N GLY A 40 10.07 -0.89 -31.55
CA GLY A 40 8.98 -1.84 -31.28
C GLY A 40 9.28 -2.88 -30.20
N THR A 41 10.48 -2.88 -29.61
CA THR A 41 10.79 -3.76 -28.47
C THR A 41 9.88 -3.39 -27.30
N ALA A 42 9.03 -4.32 -26.87
CA ALA A 42 8.25 -4.16 -25.65
C ALA A 42 9.18 -4.17 -24.44
N VAL A 43 8.97 -3.22 -23.53
CA VAL A 43 9.77 -3.11 -22.32
C VAL A 43 8.87 -3.13 -21.10
N GLN A 44 9.23 -3.96 -20.12
CA GLN A 44 8.63 -3.89 -18.81
C GLN A 44 9.27 -2.71 -18.08
N VAL A 45 8.55 -1.61 -17.98
CA VAL A 45 8.94 -0.52 -17.06
C VAL A 45 9.01 -1.09 -15.65
N ARG A 46 9.86 -0.57 -14.78
CA ARG A 46 9.97 -0.97 -13.37
C ARG A 46 9.66 0.20 -12.46
N PHE A 47 10.23 1.35 -12.79
CA PHE A 47 9.99 2.63 -12.14
C PHE A 47 10.51 3.75 -13.04
N SER A 48 10.09 4.98 -12.77
CA SER A 48 10.67 6.17 -13.38
C SER A 48 11.59 6.89 -12.39
N ILE A 49 12.62 7.56 -12.91
CA ILE A 49 13.48 8.45 -12.15
C ILE A 49 13.76 9.70 -12.99
N SER A 50 13.94 10.85 -12.33
CA SER A 50 14.41 12.06 -13.00
C SER A 50 15.94 12.09 -13.00
N GLY A 51 16.55 12.39 -14.13
CA GLY A 51 17.99 12.60 -14.25
C GLY A 51 18.30 13.84 -15.09
N ASP A 52 19.58 14.02 -15.40
CA ASP A 52 20.08 15.23 -16.05
C ASP A 52 19.47 15.47 -17.45
N ALA A 53 19.03 14.39 -18.11
CA ALA A 53 18.41 14.41 -19.42
C ALA A 53 16.87 14.29 -19.38
N GLY A 54 16.25 14.51 -18.22
CA GLY A 54 14.80 14.38 -18.02
C GLY A 54 14.39 13.06 -17.37
N THR A 55 13.12 12.67 -17.52
CA THR A 55 12.60 11.42 -16.94
C THR A 55 13.16 10.21 -17.69
N CYS A 56 13.80 9.29 -16.98
CA CYS A 56 14.10 7.96 -17.47
C CYS A 56 13.19 6.92 -16.83
N TYR A 57 13.01 5.81 -17.51
CA TYR A 57 12.39 4.61 -17.00
C TYR A 57 13.45 3.55 -16.81
N LYS A 58 13.52 2.99 -15.59
CA LYS A 58 14.16 1.69 -15.42
C LYS A 58 13.28 0.69 -16.13
N VAL A 59 13.85 -0.05 -17.07
CA VAL A 59 13.12 -1.07 -17.83
C VAL A 59 13.87 -2.39 -17.80
N THR A 60 13.13 -3.48 -17.95
CA THR A 60 13.66 -4.81 -18.25
C THR A 60 13.18 -5.25 -19.63
N SER A 61 14.12 -5.71 -20.45
CA SER A 61 13.87 -6.34 -21.74
C SER A 61 14.65 -7.64 -21.82
N ALA A 62 13.95 -8.76 -22.04
CA ALA A 62 14.49 -10.11 -21.90
C ALA A 62 15.26 -10.29 -20.57
N TRP A 63 16.58 -10.52 -20.63
CA TRP A 63 17.44 -10.74 -19.46
C TRP A 63 18.25 -9.50 -19.05
N GLN A 64 18.00 -8.35 -19.67
CA GLN A 64 18.76 -7.12 -19.46
C GLN A 64 17.92 -6.05 -18.78
N ALA A 65 18.55 -5.29 -17.89
CA ALA A 65 17.91 -4.21 -17.14
C ALA A 65 18.75 -2.93 -17.21
N GLY A 66 18.11 -1.79 -17.41
CA GLY A 66 18.78 -0.50 -17.52
C GLY A 66 17.80 0.64 -17.65
N TYR A 67 18.28 1.83 -17.98
CA TYR A 67 17.49 3.05 -18.06
C TYR A 67 17.30 3.46 -19.52
N VAL A 68 16.07 3.80 -19.87
CA VAL A 68 15.67 4.35 -21.18
C VAL A 68 15.01 5.71 -20.93
N LEU A 69 15.29 6.71 -21.77
CA LEU A 69 14.70 8.04 -21.65
C LEU A 69 13.21 7.98 -22.01
N ALA A 70 12.40 8.84 -21.39
CA ALA A 70 10.98 8.93 -21.70
C ALA A 70 10.71 9.22 -23.18
N SER A 71 11.57 10.01 -23.83
CA SER A 71 11.48 10.32 -25.26
C SER A 71 11.76 9.13 -26.18
N GLU A 72 12.38 8.06 -25.65
CA GLU A 72 12.73 6.84 -26.40
C GLU A 72 11.62 5.77 -26.28
N LEU A 73 10.49 6.08 -25.62
CA LEU A 73 9.37 5.17 -25.41
C LEU A 73 8.05 5.74 -25.91
N GLU A 74 7.23 4.87 -26.50
CA GLU A 74 5.85 5.14 -26.90
C GLU A 74 4.88 4.38 -25.99
N GLY A 75 3.64 4.84 -25.90
CA GLY A 75 2.61 4.23 -25.03
C GLY A 75 2.72 4.62 -23.56
N LEU A 76 3.65 5.52 -23.20
CA LEU A 76 3.82 6.01 -21.83
C LEU A 76 2.59 6.69 -21.26
N GLU A 77 1.77 7.35 -22.08
CA GLU A 77 0.54 8.00 -21.62
C GLU A 77 -0.53 6.98 -21.22
N SER A 78 -0.77 5.96 -22.05
CA SER A 78 -1.67 4.84 -21.75
C SER A 78 -1.15 4.03 -20.56
N TYR A 79 0.15 3.79 -20.48
CA TYR A 79 0.81 3.17 -19.32
C TYR A 79 0.55 3.99 -18.05
N ARG A 80 0.84 5.31 -18.06
CA ARG A 80 0.56 6.22 -16.93
C ARG A 80 -0.94 6.31 -16.60
N ALA A 81 -1.83 6.22 -17.59
CA ALA A 81 -3.27 6.15 -17.36
C ALA A 81 -3.69 4.84 -16.68
N GLY A 82 -3.06 3.73 -17.05
CA GLY A 82 -3.20 2.44 -16.38
C GLY A 82 -2.70 2.49 -14.93
N LEU A 83 -1.53 3.10 -14.69
CA LEU A 83 -1.00 3.37 -13.36
C LEU A 83 -2.01 4.17 -12.51
N ARG A 84 -2.55 5.28 -13.04
CA ARG A 84 -3.60 6.08 -12.35
C ARG A 84 -4.81 5.27 -11.88
N ASN A 85 -5.19 4.21 -12.61
CA ASN A 85 -6.29 3.31 -12.23
C ASN A 85 -5.86 2.17 -11.29
N ALA A 86 -4.56 1.87 -11.23
CA ALA A 86 -3.90 0.92 -10.33
C ALA A 86 -3.07 1.68 -9.27
N SER A 87 -3.65 2.74 -8.71
CA SER A 87 -2.99 3.45 -7.62
C SER A 87 -3.17 2.66 -6.32
N GLU A 88 -2.06 2.42 -5.63
CA GLU A 88 -1.98 1.86 -4.28
C GLU A 88 -2.88 2.63 -3.28
N LEU A 89 -3.22 3.88 -3.59
CA LEU A 89 -4.05 4.73 -2.75
C LEU A 89 -5.55 4.46 -2.88
N GLU A 90 -6.01 3.77 -3.94
CA GLU A 90 -7.44 3.61 -4.21
C GLU A 90 -8.15 2.71 -3.19
N LEU A 91 -7.58 1.55 -2.85
CA LEU A 91 -8.21 0.69 -1.85
C LEU A 91 -8.30 1.36 -0.46
N PRO A 92 -7.22 1.97 0.08
CA PRO A 92 -7.32 2.76 1.29
C PRO A 92 -8.35 3.91 1.20
N LYS A 93 -8.46 4.61 0.06
CA LYS A 93 -9.48 5.65 -0.15
C LYS A 93 -10.90 5.08 -0.14
N MET A 94 -11.16 3.99 -0.84
CA MET A 94 -12.46 3.30 -0.88
C MET A 94 -12.89 2.86 0.52
N LEU A 95 -11.99 2.23 1.28
CA LEU A 95 -12.27 1.80 2.65
C LEU A 95 -12.56 2.98 3.57
N ARG A 96 -11.82 4.09 3.45
CA ARG A 96 -12.09 5.32 4.23
C ARG A 96 -13.42 5.96 3.85
N ALA A 97 -13.73 6.02 2.55
CA ALA A 97 -15.00 6.56 2.06
C ALA A 97 -16.18 5.72 2.57
N GLU A 98 -16.08 4.40 2.51
CA GLU A 98 -17.10 3.51 3.05
C GLU A 98 -17.23 3.64 4.57
N THR A 99 -16.11 3.69 5.29
CA THR A 99 -16.12 3.88 6.76
C THR A 99 -16.82 5.20 7.13
N ALA A 100 -16.54 6.28 6.41
CA ALA A 100 -17.18 7.58 6.64
C ALA A 100 -18.69 7.54 6.35
N ARG A 101 -19.09 6.90 5.24
CA ARG A 101 -20.49 6.71 4.87
C ARG A 101 -21.25 5.87 5.89
N LEU A 102 -20.69 4.72 6.29
CA LEU A 102 -21.29 3.85 7.31
C LEU A 102 -21.40 4.56 8.66
N LYS A 103 -20.48 5.47 8.98
CA LYS A 103 -20.55 6.30 10.18
C LYS A 103 -21.70 7.30 10.13
N GLU A 104 -21.93 7.92 8.98
CA GLU A 104 -23.09 8.79 8.76
C GLU A 104 -24.40 8.01 8.87
N GLU A 105 -24.48 6.85 8.20
CA GLU A 105 -25.66 5.97 8.23
C GLU A 105 -25.92 5.38 9.64
N ALA A 106 -24.86 5.10 10.40
CA ALA A 106 -24.97 4.65 11.78
C ALA A 106 -25.61 5.70 12.69
N GLY A 107 -25.44 6.99 12.41
CA GLY A 107 -25.93 8.07 13.25
C GLY A 107 -25.53 7.86 14.72
N GLU A 108 -26.51 7.81 15.62
CA GLU A 108 -26.28 7.62 17.06
C GLU A 108 -26.31 6.15 17.51
N ARG A 109 -26.37 5.16 16.60
CA ARG A 109 -26.38 3.72 16.96
C ARG A 109 -25.08 3.35 17.69
N PRO A 110 -25.09 3.11 19.02
CA PRO A 110 -23.84 2.97 19.78
C PRO A 110 -23.00 1.77 19.34
N GLY A 111 -23.65 0.64 19.01
CA GLY A 111 -22.96 -0.57 18.56
C GLY A 111 -22.25 -0.41 17.21
N ALA A 112 -22.84 0.33 16.27
CA ALA A 112 -22.23 0.60 14.96
C ALA A 112 -21.02 1.54 15.09
N ASN A 113 -21.16 2.60 15.91
CA ASN A 113 -20.07 3.54 16.18
C ASN A 113 -18.88 2.86 16.89
N GLU A 114 -19.14 1.95 17.82
CA GLU A 114 -18.08 1.15 18.46
C GLU A 114 -17.32 0.29 17.44
N VAL A 115 -18.04 -0.39 16.54
CA VAL A 115 -17.42 -1.22 15.49
C VAL A 115 -16.59 -0.41 14.51
N LEU A 116 -17.08 0.76 14.11
CA LEU A 116 -16.32 1.67 13.25
C LEU A 116 -15.05 2.17 13.95
N ALA A 117 -15.12 2.48 15.25
CA ALA A 117 -13.93 2.88 16.02
C ALA A 117 -12.90 1.74 16.13
N LEU A 118 -13.35 0.49 16.26
CA LEU A 118 -12.48 -0.69 16.23
C LEU A 118 -11.82 -0.86 14.87
N ILE A 119 -12.56 -0.67 13.77
CA ILE A 119 -12.03 -0.69 12.41
C ILE A 119 -10.98 0.42 12.19
N GLU A 120 -11.27 1.65 12.64
CA GLU A 120 -10.35 2.79 12.53
C GLU A 120 -9.06 2.59 13.35
N SER A 121 -9.15 1.93 14.51
CA SER A 121 -8.01 1.62 15.38
C SER A 121 -7.29 0.29 15.06
N ASN A 122 -7.54 -0.26 13.87
CA ASN A 122 -6.94 -1.51 13.39
C ASN A 122 -7.22 -2.74 14.28
N GLN A 123 -8.45 -2.86 14.77
CA GLN A 123 -8.97 -4.03 15.50
C GLN A 123 -10.13 -4.71 14.75
N PRO A 124 -9.94 -5.08 13.47
CA PRO A 124 -11.03 -5.57 12.63
C PRO A 124 -11.57 -6.93 13.09
N ARG A 125 -10.79 -7.77 13.80
CA ARG A 125 -11.32 -9.07 14.26
C ARG A 125 -12.25 -8.92 15.45
N LEU A 126 -11.95 -8.01 16.38
CA LEU A 126 -12.85 -7.67 17.47
C LEU A 126 -14.12 -7.01 16.93
N ALA A 127 -14.00 -6.13 15.94
CA ALA A 127 -15.13 -5.58 15.20
C ALA A 127 -16.00 -6.68 14.58
N LEU A 128 -15.37 -7.65 13.89
CA LEU A 128 -16.06 -8.78 13.28
C LEU A 128 -16.80 -9.62 14.32
N ARG A 129 -16.14 -10.04 15.42
CA ARG A 129 -16.79 -10.81 16.49
C ARG A 129 -18.00 -10.11 17.09
N LYS A 130 -17.93 -8.78 17.26
CA LYS A 130 -19.07 -7.98 17.73
C LYS A 130 -20.22 -7.99 16.74
N MET A 131 -19.93 -7.85 15.44
CA MET A 131 -20.96 -7.91 14.40
C MET A 131 -21.57 -9.30 14.26
N GLU A 132 -20.77 -10.37 14.32
CA GLU A 132 -21.27 -11.74 14.34
C GLU A 132 -22.20 -11.97 15.55
N SER A 133 -21.82 -11.48 16.72
CA SER A 133 -22.66 -11.56 17.92
C SER A 133 -23.96 -10.75 17.79
N ALA A 134 -23.94 -9.61 17.09
CA ALA A 134 -25.15 -8.84 16.79
C ALA A 134 -26.05 -9.58 15.79
N LEU A 135 -25.48 -10.11 14.70
CA LEU A 135 -26.21 -10.88 13.69
C LEU A 135 -26.83 -12.16 14.27
N GLN A 136 -26.19 -12.79 15.25
CA GLN A 136 -26.75 -13.94 15.96
C GLN A 136 -27.94 -13.57 16.86
N ARG A 137 -27.89 -12.42 17.54
CA ARG A 137 -28.95 -11.97 18.46
C ARG A 137 -30.16 -11.38 17.73
N ASP A 138 -29.90 -10.52 16.76
CA ASP A 138 -30.92 -9.68 16.14
C ASP A 138 -31.37 -10.24 14.77
N GLY A 139 -30.65 -11.25 14.28
CA GLY A 139 -30.84 -11.85 12.95
C GLY A 139 -30.18 -11.05 11.83
N ARG A 140 -30.11 -11.65 10.64
CA ARG A 140 -29.50 -11.05 9.43
C ARG A 140 -30.52 -10.21 8.64
N LYS A 141 -31.06 -9.16 9.26
CA LYS A 141 -32.17 -8.35 8.68
C LYS A 141 -31.85 -6.87 8.51
N ASP A 142 -30.77 -6.39 9.12
CA ASP A 142 -30.35 -4.99 9.02
C ASP A 142 -29.19 -4.88 8.01
N PRO A 143 -29.37 -4.15 6.88
CA PRO A 143 -28.32 -4.01 5.87
C PRO A 143 -27.07 -3.32 6.44
N LEU A 144 -27.22 -2.36 7.35
CA LEU A 144 -26.08 -1.67 7.96
C LEU A 144 -25.19 -2.64 8.77
N THR A 145 -25.80 -3.48 9.60
CA THR A 145 -25.08 -4.49 10.40
C THR A 145 -24.33 -5.48 9.49
N LEU A 146 -24.94 -5.92 8.38
CA LEU A 146 -24.29 -6.79 7.40
C LEU A 146 -23.16 -6.07 6.65
N ALA A 147 -23.34 -4.80 6.27
CA ALA A 147 -22.30 -4.00 5.64
C ALA A 147 -21.06 -3.82 6.55
N LEU A 148 -21.30 -3.54 7.84
CA LEU A 148 -20.26 -3.44 8.86
C LEU A 148 -19.56 -4.79 9.12
N ALA A 149 -20.32 -5.89 9.16
CA ALA A 149 -19.75 -7.23 9.28
C ALA A 149 -18.84 -7.55 8.08
N GLY A 150 -19.29 -7.22 6.87
CA GLY A 150 -18.49 -7.40 5.65
C GLY A 150 -17.21 -6.56 5.66
N LEU A 151 -17.29 -5.29 6.08
CA LEU A 151 -16.11 -4.43 6.21
C LEU A 151 -15.12 -4.97 7.25
N ALA A 152 -15.61 -5.40 8.40
CA ALA A 152 -14.79 -5.99 9.45
C ALA A 152 -14.13 -7.30 9.01
N ALA A 153 -14.87 -8.16 8.30
CA ALA A 153 -14.35 -9.41 7.72
C ALA A 153 -13.26 -9.14 6.68
N TYR A 154 -13.51 -8.20 5.75
CA TYR A 154 -12.55 -7.86 4.71
C TYR A 154 -11.22 -7.37 5.29
N ARG A 155 -11.28 -6.45 6.27
CA ARG A 155 -10.09 -5.94 6.96
C ARG A 155 -9.43 -6.97 7.88
N SER A 156 -10.13 -8.05 8.22
CA SER A 156 -9.61 -9.18 9.01
C SER A 156 -8.91 -10.26 8.17
N ASP A 157 -8.71 -10.04 6.88
CA ASP A 157 -8.21 -11.04 5.90
C ASP A 157 -9.18 -12.20 5.64
N GLU A 158 -10.49 -11.93 5.72
CA GLU A 158 -11.56 -12.90 5.41
C GLU A 158 -12.44 -12.42 4.23
N PRO A 159 -11.88 -12.23 3.02
CA PRO A 159 -12.61 -11.66 1.88
C PRO A 159 -13.78 -12.52 1.39
N ARG A 160 -13.77 -13.84 1.60
CA ARG A 160 -14.91 -14.71 1.26
C ARG A 160 -16.11 -14.43 2.17
N LEU A 161 -15.87 -14.38 3.48
CA LEU A 161 -16.90 -14.05 4.47
C LEU A 161 -17.42 -12.62 4.27
N ALA A 162 -16.53 -11.68 3.91
CA ALA A 162 -16.94 -10.33 3.55
C ALA A 162 -17.94 -10.29 2.40
N LEU A 163 -17.69 -11.06 1.33
CA LEU A 163 -18.59 -11.19 0.19
C LEU A 163 -19.94 -11.81 0.58
N GLU A 164 -19.97 -12.76 1.50
CA GLU A 164 -21.22 -13.35 2.00
C GLU A 164 -22.08 -12.26 2.67
N TYR A 165 -21.52 -11.53 3.65
CA TYR A 165 -22.24 -10.46 4.34
C TYR A 165 -22.66 -9.32 3.40
N TRP A 166 -21.80 -8.89 2.50
CA TRP A 166 -22.14 -7.83 1.55
C TRP A 166 -23.19 -8.28 0.53
N THR A 167 -23.20 -9.55 0.12
CA THR A 167 -24.26 -10.08 -0.75
C THR A 167 -25.61 -10.04 -0.04
N GLU A 168 -25.67 -10.45 1.22
CA GLU A 168 -26.89 -10.35 2.02
C GLU A 168 -27.31 -8.89 2.25
N SER A 169 -26.36 -7.99 2.51
CA SER A 169 -26.61 -6.56 2.63
C SER A 169 -27.24 -5.98 1.36
N GLN A 170 -26.69 -6.30 0.18
CA GLN A 170 -27.18 -5.84 -1.12
C GLN A 170 -28.60 -6.34 -1.43
N ALA A 171 -28.92 -7.56 -1.00
CA ALA A 171 -30.25 -8.13 -1.18
C ALA A 171 -31.32 -7.39 -0.36
N LEU A 172 -30.95 -6.78 0.77
CA LEU A 172 -31.84 -5.97 1.60
C LEU A 172 -31.91 -4.51 1.14
N ALA A 173 -30.76 -3.91 0.83
CA ALA A 173 -30.66 -2.53 0.38
C ALA A 173 -29.45 -2.36 -0.57
N PRO A 174 -29.68 -2.14 -1.87
CA PRO A 174 -28.60 -1.93 -2.82
C PRO A 174 -27.72 -0.73 -2.46
N ASN A 175 -26.41 -0.89 -2.60
CA ASN A 175 -25.44 0.14 -2.20
C ASN A 175 -24.21 0.16 -3.12
N ALA A 176 -23.97 1.27 -3.82
CA ALA A 176 -22.87 1.37 -4.79
C ALA A 176 -21.48 1.21 -4.15
N SER A 177 -21.27 1.73 -2.93
CA SER A 177 -19.97 1.63 -2.24
C SER A 177 -19.67 0.20 -1.81
N VAL A 178 -20.68 -0.52 -1.31
CA VAL A 178 -20.56 -1.95 -0.99
C VAL A 178 -20.33 -2.78 -2.27
N ASP A 179 -21.00 -2.48 -3.38
CA ASP A 179 -20.79 -3.17 -4.66
C ASP A 179 -19.35 -2.99 -5.19
N ALA A 180 -18.80 -1.78 -5.07
CA ALA A 180 -17.41 -1.51 -5.42
C ALA A 180 -16.42 -2.30 -4.55
N LEU A 181 -16.69 -2.42 -3.24
CA LEU A 181 -15.89 -3.26 -2.33
C LEU A 181 -16.02 -4.75 -2.65
N MET A 182 -17.21 -5.23 -3.01
CA MET A 182 -17.41 -6.60 -3.47
C MET A 182 -16.61 -6.88 -4.75
N SER A 183 -16.64 -5.97 -5.72
CA SER A 183 -15.85 -6.07 -6.94
C SER A 183 -14.35 -6.17 -6.63
N LYS A 184 -13.86 -5.36 -5.69
CA LYS A 184 -12.46 -5.41 -5.24
C LYS A 184 -12.13 -6.73 -4.53
N ALA A 185 -12.98 -7.20 -3.62
CA ALA A 185 -12.75 -8.45 -2.90
C ALA A 185 -12.78 -9.67 -3.84
N ARG A 186 -13.62 -9.65 -4.89
CA ARG A 186 -13.62 -10.68 -5.94
C ARG A 186 -12.32 -10.67 -6.75
N ALA A 187 -11.85 -9.50 -7.16
CA ALA A 187 -10.58 -9.36 -7.86
C ALA A 187 -9.40 -9.83 -6.98
N GLU A 188 -9.40 -9.47 -5.70
CA GLU A 188 -8.41 -9.93 -4.73
C GLU A 188 -8.40 -11.45 -4.59
N LEU A 189 -9.57 -12.08 -4.43
CA LEU A 189 -9.67 -13.54 -4.34
C LEU A 189 -9.20 -14.25 -5.61
N ALA A 190 -9.39 -13.66 -6.78
CA ALA A 190 -8.91 -14.20 -8.04
C ALA A 190 -7.39 -14.08 -8.20
N GLY A 191 -6.79 -12.99 -7.70
CA GLY A 191 -5.35 -12.74 -7.77
C GLY A 191 -4.52 -13.34 -6.64
N ASP A 192 -5.13 -13.70 -5.52
CA ASP A 192 -4.41 -14.21 -4.35
C ASP A 192 -4.00 -15.68 -4.55
N THR A 193 -2.69 -15.92 -4.68
CA THR A 193 -2.08 -17.24 -4.78
C THR A 193 -1.64 -17.82 -3.43
N SER A 194 -1.81 -17.09 -2.33
CA SER A 194 -1.28 -17.46 -1.01
C SER A 194 -2.10 -18.60 -0.39
N ARG A 195 -1.60 -19.84 -0.41
CA ARG A 195 -2.28 -21.05 0.09
C ARG A 195 -1.73 -21.54 1.43
N ASN A 196 -0.52 -21.13 1.79
CA ASN A 196 0.19 -21.59 2.97
C ASN A 196 0.11 -20.55 4.08
N LYS A 197 0.22 -20.98 5.34
CA LYS A 197 0.17 -20.11 6.52
C LYS A 197 1.27 -20.46 7.53
N LEU A 198 1.95 -19.44 8.04
CA LEU A 198 2.78 -19.53 9.26
C LEU A 198 2.21 -18.61 10.34
N ARG A 199 2.28 -19.01 11.60
CA ARG A 199 1.76 -18.21 12.72
C ARG A 199 2.92 -17.79 13.62
N GLY A 200 3.09 -16.49 13.78
CA GLY A 200 3.94 -15.89 14.81
C GLY A 200 3.10 -15.38 15.98
N TYR A 201 3.74 -14.68 16.91
CA TYR A 201 3.01 -14.07 18.03
C TYR A 201 2.25 -12.80 17.61
N ARG A 202 2.83 -11.98 16.73
CA ARG A 202 2.20 -10.74 16.24
C ARG A 202 1.62 -10.86 14.84
N PHE A 203 2.11 -11.78 14.01
CA PHE A 203 1.69 -11.88 12.61
C PHE A 203 1.15 -13.26 12.25
N VAL A 204 0.16 -13.27 11.36
CA VAL A 204 -0.24 -14.49 10.62
C VAL A 204 0.25 -14.31 9.20
N LEU A 205 1.31 -15.04 8.84
CA LEU A 205 1.91 -14.97 7.53
C LEU A 205 1.16 -15.87 6.54
N ARG A 206 0.90 -15.34 5.35
CA ARG A 206 0.39 -16.08 4.19
C ARG A 206 1.37 -15.99 3.03
N TYR A 207 1.58 -17.10 2.33
CA TYR A 207 2.47 -17.18 1.18
C TYR A 207 2.06 -18.32 0.23
N ASN A 208 2.68 -18.39 -0.95
CA ASN A 208 2.57 -19.53 -1.86
C ASN A 208 3.87 -20.36 -1.81
N SER A 209 3.81 -21.61 -1.33
CA SER A 209 5.00 -22.47 -1.23
C SER A 209 5.60 -22.87 -2.58
N ASP A 210 4.82 -22.78 -3.66
CA ASP A 210 5.31 -23.05 -5.01
C ASP A 210 6.21 -21.91 -5.54
N GLU A 211 6.11 -20.73 -4.94
CA GLU A 211 6.84 -19.52 -5.34
C GLU A 211 7.90 -19.09 -4.33
N ILE A 212 7.64 -19.32 -3.05
CA ILE A 212 8.43 -18.86 -1.90
C ILE A 212 8.71 -20.07 -1.00
N ALA A 213 9.98 -20.38 -0.79
CA ALA A 213 10.38 -21.48 0.10
C ALA A 213 9.89 -21.23 1.54
N GLU A 214 9.50 -22.28 2.24
CA GLU A 214 9.03 -22.16 3.62
C GLU A 214 10.09 -21.57 4.57
N SER A 215 11.37 -21.89 4.37
CA SER A 215 12.47 -21.29 5.13
C SER A 215 12.53 -19.78 4.97
N THR A 216 12.33 -19.27 3.75
CA THR A 216 12.19 -17.83 3.49
C THR A 216 11.02 -17.22 4.25
N ALA A 217 9.85 -17.85 4.14
CA ALA A 217 8.66 -17.35 4.79
C ALA A 217 8.86 -17.27 6.31
N ALA A 218 9.50 -18.28 6.90
CA ALA A 218 9.87 -18.31 8.31
C ALA A 218 10.88 -17.20 8.68
N GLU A 219 11.91 -16.96 7.86
CA GLU A 219 12.86 -15.87 8.06
C GLU A 219 12.19 -14.49 8.02
N VAL A 220 11.31 -14.26 7.05
CA VAL A 220 10.55 -13.00 6.94
C VAL A 220 9.61 -12.81 8.13
N LEU A 221 8.92 -13.87 8.56
CA LEU A 221 8.09 -13.83 9.76
C LEU A 221 8.91 -13.52 11.02
N SER A 222 10.10 -14.12 11.17
CA SER A 222 11.01 -13.82 12.27
C SER A 222 11.44 -12.35 12.24
N ALA A 223 11.89 -11.86 11.09
CA ALA A 223 12.30 -10.48 10.93
C ALA A 223 11.16 -9.49 11.22
N ALA A 224 9.94 -9.78 10.76
CA ALA A 224 8.76 -8.96 11.06
C ALA A 224 8.49 -8.85 12.57
N ASN A 225 8.63 -9.96 13.29
CA ASN A 225 8.46 -10.01 14.74
C ASN A 225 9.57 -9.25 15.49
N ASP A 226 10.82 -9.33 15.04
CA ASP A 226 11.94 -8.57 15.60
C ASP A 226 11.76 -7.06 15.37
N GLU A 227 11.34 -6.68 14.16
CA GLU A 227 11.02 -5.29 13.83
C GLU A 227 9.85 -4.77 14.64
N TYR A 228 8.81 -5.58 14.87
CA TYR A 228 7.73 -5.20 15.78
C TYR A 228 8.24 -4.94 17.19
N ALA A 229 9.04 -5.83 17.77
CA ALA A 229 9.58 -5.62 19.11
C ALA A 229 10.41 -4.33 19.20
N ARG A 230 11.25 -4.06 18.18
CA ARG A 230 12.05 -2.84 18.09
C ARG A 230 11.18 -1.59 17.98
N LEU A 231 10.19 -1.59 17.09
CA LEU A 231 9.29 -0.45 16.88
C LEU A 231 8.36 -0.24 18.06
N ASP A 232 7.85 -1.29 18.69
CA ASP A 232 7.00 -1.19 19.87
C ASP A 232 7.76 -0.57 21.05
N ALA A 233 9.01 -0.98 21.27
CA ALA A 233 9.88 -0.37 22.29
C ALA A 233 10.19 1.11 22.00
N ALA A 234 10.34 1.48 20.72
CA ALA A 234 10.70 2.84 20.33
C ALA A 234 9.49 3.79 20.23
N LEU A 235 8.35 3.30 19.73
CA LEU A 235 7.19 4.10 19.33
C LEU A 235 5.93 3.80 20.15
N GLY A 236 5.88 2.69 20.88
CA GLY A 236 4.74 2.28 21.68
C GLY A 236 3.53 1.85 20.83
N CYS A 237 3.75 0.98 19.83
CA CYS A 237 2.73 0.62 18.84
C CYS A 237 1.46 0.00 19.44
N GLU A 238 1.57 -0.78 20.52
CA GLU A 238 0.46 -1.36 21.27
C GLU A 238 -0.59 -2.10 20.41
N LEU A 239 -0.13 -2.82 19.39
CA LEU A 239 -1.04 -3.59 18.53
C LEU A 239 -1.85 -4.58 19.39
N LYS A 240 -3.19 -4.50 19.33
CA LYS A 240 -4.08 -5.33 20.17
C LYS A 240 -4.42 -6.68 19.53
N GLU A 241 -4.21 -6.82 18.22
CA GLU A 241 -4.48 -8.03 17.46
C GLU A 241 -3.26 -8.50 16.65
N GLN A 242 -3.31 -9.73 16.14
CA GLN A 242 -2.32 -10.18 15.15
C GLN A 242 -2.53 -9.49 13.81
N ILE A 243 -1.49 -9.11 13.08
CA ILE A 243 -1.65 -8.50 11.75
C ILE A 243 -1.47 -9.58 10.68
N PRO A 244 -2.40 -9.73 9.71
CA PRO A 244 -2.16 -10.55 8.54
C PRO A 244 -0.98 -9.99 7.73
N LEU A 245 0.02 -10.81 7.47
CA LEU A 245 1.17 -10.50 6.62
C LEU A 245 1.08 -11.38 5.37
N VAL A 246 0.98 -10.79 4.18
CA VAL A 246 0.80 -11.52 2.92
C VAL A 246 2.03 -11.31 2.06
N LEU A 247 2.80 -12.38 1.82
CA LEU A 247 3.97 -12.38 0.95
C LEU A 247 3.58 -12.89 -0.42
N GLN A 248 3.87 -12.09 -1.44
CA GLN A 248 3.47 -12.36 -2.81
C GLN A 248 4.61 -12.04 -3.77
N ASN A 249 4.58 -12.66 -4.95
CA ASN A 249 5.36 -12.15 -6.07
C ASN A 249 4.74 -10.84 -6.60
N GLN A 250 5.47 -10.14 -7.46
CA GLN A 250 5.05 -8.84 -7.99
C GLN A 250 3.73 -8.91 -8.80
N GLN A 251 3.50 -9.98 -9.56
CA GLN A 251 2.28 -10.16 -10.35
C GLN A 251 1.05 -10.36 -9.47
N ALA A 252 1.14 -11.25 -8.47
CA ALA A 252 0.06 -11.52 -7.52
C ALA A 252 -0.22 -10.30 -6.62
N TYR A 253 0.82 -9.57 -6.22
CA TYR A 253 0.66 -8.31 -5.50
C TYR A 253 -0.15 -7.30 -6.32
N ARG A 254 0.27 -7.00 -7.56
CA ARG A 254 -0.48 -6.09 -8.45
C ARG A 254 -1.90 -6.55 -8.70
N ALA A 255 -2.12 -7.85 -8.92
CA ALA A 255 -3.46 -8.39 -9.15
C ALA A 255 -4.40 -8.19 -7.94
N THR A 256 -3.87 -8.25 -6.72
CA THR A 256 -4.66 -8.15 -5.49
C THR A 256 -4.83 -6.72 -4.99
N THR A 257 -3.75 -5.94 -4.96
CA THR A 257 -3.76 -4.56 -4.46
C THR A 257 -4.17 -3.57 -5.53
N GLY A 258 -3.94 -3.90 -6.80
CA GLY A 258 -3.95 -2.91 -7.87
C GLY A 258 -2.93 -1.82 -7.58
N ALA A 259 -1.79 -2.14 -6.96
CA ALA A 259 -0.72 -1.18 -6.68
C ALA A 259 0.20 -0.99 -7.88
N GLU A 260 0.90 0.14 -7.85
CA GLU A 260 1.86 0.56 -8.86
C GLU A 260 3.09 -0.36 -8.89
N GLU A 261 3.80 -0.39 -10.02
CA GLU A 261 4.92 -1.31 -10.19
C GLU A 261 6.11 -1.07 -9.24
N TRP A 262 6.28 0.17 -8.80
CA TRP A 262 7.30 0.60 -7.86
C TRP A 262 6.92 0.36 -6.39
N SER A 263 5.67 -0.04 -6.11
CA SER A 263 5.20 -0.33 -4.75
C SER A 263 5.80 -1.66 -4.26
N GLY A 264 6.56 -1.59 -3.16
CA GLY A 264 7.17 -2.74 -2.52
C GLY A 264 6.32 -3.37 -1.41
N GLY A 265 5.32 -2.63 -0.92
CA GLY A 265 4.41 -3.06 0.13
C GLY A 265 3.21 -2.12 0.28
N GLN A 266 2.21 -2.57 1.04
CA GLN A 266 1.00 -1.80 1.33
C GLN A 266 0.39 -2.24 2.67
N PHE A 267 -0.08 -1.26 3.43
CA PHE A 267 -0.87 -1.46 4.64
C PHE A 267 -2.34 -1.03 4.45
N ASP A 268 -3.26 -2.01 4.47
CA ASP A 268 -4.72 -1.80 4.37
C ASP A 268 -5.50 -2.27 5.63
N GLY A 269 -4.77 -2.54 6.71
CA GLY A 269 -5.20 -3.39 7.84
C GLY A 269 -4.50 -4.75 7.81
N ARG A 270 -3.99 -5.13 6.65
CA ARG A 270 -3.05 -6.22 6.41
C ARG A 270 -1.76 -5.62 5.89
N ILE A 271 -0.64 -6.26 6.18
CA ILE A 271 0.64 -5.91 5.57
C ILE A 271 0.81 -6.81 4.35
N ARG A 272 0.95 -6.22 3.17
CA ARG A 272 1.22 -6.94 1.92
C ARG A 272 2.61 -6.55 1.46
N VAL A 273 3.47 -7.51 1.13
CA VAL A 273 4.85 -7.23 0.72
C VAL A 273 5.24 -8.10 -0.48
N VAL A 274 5.94 -7.48 -1.42
CA VAL A 274 6.49 -8.15 -2.59
C VAL A 274 7.85 -8.75 -2.25
N LEU A 275 8.04 -10.03 -2.53
CA LEU A 275 9.37 -10.64 -2.51
C LEU A 275 10.04 -10.52 -3.88
N PHE A 276 11.05 -9.64 -3.97
CA PHE A 276 11.91 -9.55 -5.15
C PHE A 276 12.97 -10.66 -5.10
N ARG A 277 13.00 -11.51 -6.14
CA ARG A 277 13.86 -12.70 -6.23
C ARG A 277 15.38 -12.43 -6.08
N GLN A 278 15.84 -11.19 -6.19
CA GLN A 278 17.27 -10.82 -6.09
C GLN A 278 17.64 -10.06 -4.79
N ALA A 279 16.66 -9.69 -3.97
CA ALA A 279 16.78 -8.68 -2.90
C ALA A 279 16.17 -9.20 -1.58
N PHE A 280 16.54 -10.42 -1.23
CA PHE A 280 15.59 -11.32 -0.56
C PHE A 280 15.36 -11.03 0.93
N GLN A 281 16.31 -10.40 1.62
CA GLN A 281 16.17 -10.15 3.06
C GLN A 281 16.12 -8.67 3.43
N ARG A 282 16.97 -7.81 2.85
CA ARG A 282 17.06 -6.41 3.29
C ARG A 282 15.87 -5.59 2.80
N GLU A 283 15.50 -5.75 1.54
CA GLU A 283 14.43 -5.01 0.90
C GLU A 283 13.07 -5.49 1.40
N ALA A 284 12.89 -6.80 1.55
CA ALA A 284 11.69 -7.36 2.18
C ALA A 284 11.54 -6.92 3.64
N ARG A 285 12.62 -6.93 4.42
CA ARG A 285 12.62 -6.42 5.81
C ARG A 285 12.32 -4.93 5.84
N GLN A 286 12.91 -4.13 4.95
CA GLN A 286 12.64 -2.70 4.85
C GLN A 286 11.17 -2.43 4.52
N ALA A 287 10.61 -3.09 3.51
CA ALA A 287 9.20 -2.97 3.15
C ALA A 287 8.26 -3.40 4.30
N VAL A 288 8.53 -4.55 4.94
CA VAL A 288 7.77 -4.97 6.13
C VAL A 288 7.86 -3.93 7.24
N THR A 289 9.03 -3.36 7.48
CA THR A 289 9.23 -2.33 8.52
C THR A 289 8.46 -1.06 8.18
N HIS A 290 8.45 -0.63 6.92
CA HIS A 290 7.68 0.50 6.42
C HIS A 290 6.19 0.31 6.72
N GLU A 291 5.61 -0.80 6.26
CA GLU A 291 4.19 -1.11 6.48
C GLU A 291 3.82 -1.29 7.95
N LEU A 292 4.75 -1.82 8.75
CA LEU A 292 4.54 -1.97 10.18
C LEU A 292 4.50 -0.63 10.92
N VAL A 293 5.22 0.38 10.45
CA VAL A 293 5.12 1.75 11.00
C VAL A 293 3.74 2.34 10.70
N HIS A 294 3.17 2.10 9.51
CA HIS A 294 1.78 2.50 9.23
C HIS A 294 0.81 1.84 10.22
N ALA A 295 0.94 0.53 10.42
CA ALA A 295 0.11 -0.19 11.40
C ALA A 295 0.25 0.37 12.82
N CYS A 296 1.48 0.67 13.24
CA CYS A 296 1.79 1.28 14.52
C CYS A 296 1.07 2.63 14.68
N LEU A 297 1.22 3.52 13.72
CA LEU A 297 0.62 4.85 13.75
C LEU A 297 -0.91 4.80 13.71
N THR A 298 -1.50 3.90 12.92
CA THR A 298 -2.96 3.71 12.88
C THR A 298 -3.51 3.25 14.23
N ALA A 299 -2.81 2.37 14.94
CA ALA A 299 -3.20 1.96 16.29
C ALA A 299 -3.07 3.10 17.33
N ARG A 300 -2.16 4.03 17.10
CA ARG A 300 -1.89 5.19 17.98
C ARG A 300 -2.89 6.33 17.80
N GLY A 301 -3.43 6.51 16.60
CA GLY A 301 -4.43 7.55 16.32
C GLY A 301 -4.42 8.05 14.88
N ARG A 302 -5.05 9.21 14.68
CA ARG A 302 -5.17 9.83 13.35
C ARG A 302 -4.02 10.81 13.14
N PHE A 303 -3.04 10.41 12.33
CA PHE A 303 -1.93 11.26 11.91
C PHE A 303 -2.12 11.72 10.45
N PRO A 304 -1.54 12.87 10.07
CA PRO A 304 -1.54 13.27 8.67
C PRO A 304 -0.69 12.31 7.82
N HIS A 305 -1.06 12.14 6.55
CA HIS A 305 -0.43 11.15 5.67
C HIS A 305 1.09 11.35 5.52
N TRP A 306 1.56 12.59 5.44
CA TRP A 306 3.01 12.87 5.36
C TRP A 306 3.77 12.36 6.59
N PHE A 307 3.13 12.35 7.77
CA PHE A 307 3.77 11.85 8.99
C PHE A 307 3.85 10.33 8.98
N HIS A 308 2.84 9.66 8.42
CA HIS A 308 2.87 8.23 8.15
C HIS A 308 4.06 7.87 7.25
N GLU A 309 4.14 8.46 6.05
CA GLU A 309 5.23 8.16 5.10
C GLU A 309 6.61 8.51 5.67
N GLY A 310 6.76 9.70 6.28
CA GLY A 310 8.04 10.14 6.81
C GLY A 310 8.55 9.29 7.97
N MET A 311 7.67 8.87 8.87
CA MET A 311 8.02 7.94 9.95
C MET A 311 8.34 6.55 9.40
N ALA A 312 7.54 6.06 8.44
CA ALA A 312 7.75 4.76 7.82
C ALA A 312 9.13 4.68 7.16
N MET A 313 9.46 5.65 6.31
CA MET A 313 10.77 5.76 5.66
C MET A 313 11.92 5.89 6.68
N ARG A 314 11.75 6.71 7.73
CA ARG A 314 12.79 6.87 8.76
C ARG A 314 13.10 5.54 9.46
N TRP A 315 12.06 4.81 9.87
CA TRP A 315 12.19 3.62 10.70
C TRP A 315 12.51 2.35 9.89
N SER A 316 12.14 2.33 8.61
CA SER A 316 12.54 1.33 7.61
C SER A 316 13.98 1.55 7.11
N GLY A 317 14.54 2.74 7.32
CA GLY A 317 15.88 3.12 6.90
C GLY A 317 15.98 3.59 5.44
N GLU A 318 14.85 3.85 4.79
CA GLU A 318 14.81 4.47 3.47
C GLU A 318 15.36 5.90 3.51
N ARG A 319 16.06 6.28 2.44
CA ARG A 319 16.63 7.61 2.28
C ARG A 319 16.36 8.12 0.87
N PRO A 320 15.71 9.29 0.74
CA PRO A 320 15.59 9.95 -0.55
C PRO A 320 16.98 10.32 -1.11
N ALA A 321 17.06 10.47 -2.43
CA ALA A 321 18.28 10.96 -3.09
C ALA A 321 18.59 12.40 -2.65
N ALA A 322 19.87 12.76 -2.56
CA ALA A 322 20.29 14.10 -2.12
C ALA A 322 19.71 15.23 -3.00
N ALA A 323 19.62 15.01 -4.32
CA ALA A 323 19.00 15.95 -5.25
C ALA A 323 17.50 16.15 -4.94
N ASP A 324 16.79 15.09 -4.56
CA ASP A 324 15.39 15.16 -4.20
C ASP A 324 15.19 15.92 -2.90
N VAL A 325 16.02 15.64 -1.89
CA VAL A 325 16.02 16.40 -0.63
C VAL A 325 16.20 17.89 -0.91
N ALA A 326 17.20 18.27 -1.71
CA ALA A 326 17.44 19.65 -2.08
C ALA A 326 16.23 20.29 -2.78
N SER A 327 15.51 19.53 -3.62
CA SER A 327 14.33 20.03 -4.33
C SER A 327 13.14 20.38 -3.42
N VAL A 328 13.05 19.78 -2.22
CA VAL A 328 11.93 19.97 -1.29
C VAL A 328 12.31 20.77 -0.04
N GLU A 329 13.58 21.08 0.18
CA GLU A 329 14.07 21.75 1.39
C GLU A 329 13.39 23.10 1.66
N GLY A 330 13.07 23.87 0.62
CA GLY A 330 12.39 25.16 0.75
C GLY A 330 10.88 25.08 1.01
N LEU A 331 10.26 23.91 0.85
CA LEU A 331 8.81 23.75 0.96
C LEU A 331 8.38 23.71 2.43
N ARG A 332 7.52 24.64 2.83
CA ARG A 332 6.99 24.74 4.20
C ARG A 332 5.77 23.86 4.45
N THR A 333 4.98 23.60 3.42
CA THR A 333 3.76 22.81 3.51
C THR A 333 3.93 21.50 2.74
N PRO A 334 3.23 20.42 3.15
CA PRO A 334 3.25 19.18 2.39
C PRO A 334 2.76 19.44 0.96
N PRO A 335 3.49 18.97 -0.07
CA PRO A 335 2.99 19.01 -1.43
C PRO A 335 1.74 18.12 -1.55
N ALA A 336 0.96 18.30 -2.61
CA ALA A 336 -0.15 17.40 -2.87
C ALA A 336 0.40 15.99 -3.15
N LEU A 337 -0.20 14.97 -2.51
CA LEU A 337 -0.01 13.59 -2.93
C LEU A 337 -0.68 13.43 -4.30
N GLY A 338 0.13 13.53 -5.35
CA GLY A 338 -0.36 13.47 -6.72
C GLY A 338 -0.44 12.04 -7.26
N ALA A 339 -1.15 11.90 -8.37
CA ALA A 339 -1.37 10.61 -9.02
C ALA A 339 -0.22 10.18 -9.94
N SER A 340 0.83 11.01 -10.10
CA SER A 340 2.02 10.64 -10.87
C SER A 340 3.16 10.16 -9.97
N PRO A 341 4.05 9.28 -10.49
CA PRO A 341 5.23 8.84 -9.74
C PRO A 341 6.11 9.98 -9.25
N ASP A 342 6.28 11.05 -10.05
CA ASP A 342 7.08 12.22 -9.65
C ASP A 342 6.43 12.99 -8.49
N GLN A 343 5.10 13.14 -8.50
CA GLN A 343 4.39 13.80 -7.41
C GLN A 343 4.44 12.98 -6.13
N ALA A 344 4.30 11.64 -6.23
CA ALA A 344 4.49 10.74 -5.11
C ALA A 344 5.93 10.86 -4.58
N ARG A 345 6.96 10.75 -5.42
CA ARG A 345 8.36 10.89 -5.02
C ARG A 345 8.63 12.20 -4.27
N ILE A 346 8.12 13.33 -4.77
CA ILE A 346 8.23 14.65 -4.11
C ILE A 346 7.54 14.64 -2.74
N PHE A 347 6.34 14.05 -2.64
CA PHE A 347 5.61 13.93 -1.38
C PHE A 347 6.35 13.09 -0.34
N TYR A 348 6.85 11.91 -0.72
CA TYR A 348 7.59 11.01 0.17
C TYR A 348 8.90 11.66 0.63
N THR A 349 9.62 12.30 -0.29
CA THR A 349 10.85 13.04 0.03
C THR A 349 10.57 14.16 1.03
N TRP A 350 9.54 14.98 0.78
CA TRP A 350 9.15 16.04 1.69
C TRP A 350 8.76 15.50 3.07
N SER A 351 8.01 14.40 3.10
CA SER A 351 7.56 13.72 4.31
C SER A 351 8.74 13.26 5.16
N TRP A 352 9.76 12.65 4.54
CA TRP A 352 10.99 12.25 5.19
C TRP A 352 11.74 13.45 5.78
N VAL A 353 11.89 14.54 5.00
CA VAL A 353 12.57 15.78 5.46
C VAL A 353 11.82 16.41 6.63
N ALA A 354 10.49 16.45 6.59
CA ALA A 354 9.66 17.00 7.65
C ALA A 354 9.84 16.22 8.95
N VAL A 355 9.78 14.89 8.91
CA VAL A 355 10.02 14.04 10.07
C VAL A 355 11.46 14.17 10.55
N ASP A 356 12.47 14.18 9.68
CA ASP A 356 13.86 14.38 10.10
C ASP A 356 14.06 15.71 10.84
N ARG A 357 13.45 16.79 10.36
CA ARG A 357 13.42 18.09 11.05
C ARG A 357 12.76 18.00 12.42
N MET A 358 11.64 17.28 12.56
CA MET A 358 11.00 17.06 13.86
C MET A 358 11.95 16.36 14.84
N TYR A 359 12.62 15.28 14.42
CA TYR A 359 13.60 14.60 15.28
C TYR A 359 14.76 15.50 15.66
N ARG A 360 15.29 16.32 14.74
CA ARG A 360 16.37 17.27 15.05
C ARG A 360 15.93 18.37 16.03
N ARG A 361 14.69 18.86 15.91
CA ARG A 361 14.16 19.95 16.76
C ARG A 361 13.72 19.45 18.14
N MET A 362 13.04 18.32 18.20
CA MET A 362 12.34 17.82 19.39
C MET A 362 13.08 16.69 20.11
N GLY A 363 14.05 16.06 19.45
CA GLY A 363 14.69 14.82 19.91
C GLY A 363 13.74 13.62 19.87
N GLU A 364 14.26 12.44 20.19
CA GLU A 364 13.46 11.21 20.22
C GLU A 364 12.31 11.26 21.23
N GLN A 365 12.55 11.84 22.40
CA GLN A 365 11.52 11.94 23.44
C GLN A 365 10.39 12.86 23.02
N GLY A 366 10.69 14.01 22.41
CA GLY A 366 9.65 14.92 21.94
C GLY A 366 8.81 14.32 20.81
N VAL A 367 9.41 13.52 19.92
CA VAL A 367 8.63 12.78 18.91
C VAL A 367 7.76 11.70 19.57
N ARG A 368 8.26 10.97 20.57
CA ARG A 368 7.45 10.02 21.34
C ARG A 368 6.27 10.69 22.04
N ASP A 369 6.45 11.89 22.58
CA ASP A 369 5.37 12.65 23.19
C ASP A 369 4.36 13.15 22.13
N ALA A 370 4.82 13.51 20.92
CA ALA A 370 3.95 13.82 19.80
C ALA A 370 3.13 12.61 19.32
N LEU A 371 3.69 11.40 19.40
CA LEU A 371 2.94 10.17 19.13
C LEU A 371 1.82 9.93 20.15
N ARG A 372 1.91 10.51 21.36
CA ARG A 372 0.86 10.48 22.39
C ARG A 372 -0.26 11.48 22.12
N ASN A 373 0.00 12.51 21.33
CA ASN A 373 -0.95 13.55 20.99
C ASN A 373 -0.94 13.84 19.48
N PRO A 374 -1.68 13.08 18.65
CA PRO A 374 -1.65 13.26 17.19
C PRO A 374 -1.94 14.69 16.72
N ALA A 375 -2.74 15.47 17.47
CA ALA A 375 -3.02 16.86 17.14
C ALA A 375 -1.78 17.78 17.22
N SER A 376 -0.78 17.45 18.05
CA SER A 376 0.46 18.24 18.14
C SER A 376 1.35 18.10 16.91
N VAL A 377 1.22 16.99 16.15
CA VAL A 377 1.99 16.78 14.91
C VAL A 377 1.61 17.83 13.87
N THR A 378 0.31 18.09 13.70
CA THR A 378 -0.18 19.12 12.77
C THR A 378 0.23 20.53 13.20
N ALA A 379 0.18 20.81 14.52
CA ALA A 379 0.57 22.12 15.06
C ALA A 379 2.08 22.41 14.89
N SER A 380 2.91 21.37 14.93
CA SER A 380 4.38 21.51 14.84
C SER A 380 4.88 21.98 13.46
N MET A 381 4.04 21.95 12.42
CA MET A 381 4.35 22.49 11.10
C MET A 381 4.16 24.01 10.98
N GLY A 382 3.48 24.65 11.95
CA GLY A 382 3.12 26.07 11.90
C GLY A 382 4.19 27.06 12.36
N ASN A 383 5.34 26.59 12.88
CA ASN A 383 6.40 27.42 13.49
C ASN A 383 7.78 27.27 12.83
#